data_AF-A0A9E0N604-F1
#
_entry.id   AF-A0A9E0N604-F1
#
_cell.length_a   1.000
_cell.length_b   1.000
_cell.length_c   1.000
_cell.angle_alpha   90.00
_cell.angle_beta   90.00
_cell.angle_gamma   90.00
#
_symmetry.space_group_name_H-M   'P 1'
#
loop_
_entity.id
_entity.type
_entity.pdbx_description
1 polymer ?
#
loop_
_entity_poly.entity_id
_entity_poly.type
_entity_poly.pdbx_seq_one_letter_code
_entity_poly.pdbx_strand_id
1 'polypeptide(L)'
;MQLPADWSELLATLTRHGVRFLLVGAHALAAHGRVRATHDLDVLVEPTPRNARRVAAALAEFGFEAYGADWRWFAKPYRIAMLGRVPLRVDLLTSISGVSFATAWR
;
A
#
# COMPACT_ATOMS: atom_id res chain seq x y z
N MET A 1 -11.60 -14.96 1.15
CA MET A 1 -11.73 -14.00 0.04
C MET A 1 -10.52 -14.19 -0.86
N GLN A 2 -10.71 -14.39 -2.16
CA GLN A 2 -9.59 -14.50 -3.09
C GLN A 2 -9.34 -13.12 -3.69
N LEU A 3 -8.13 -12.58 -3.52
CA LEU A 3 -7.72 -11.33 -4.17
C LEU A 3 -7.37 -11.62 -5.64
N PRO A 4 -7.52 -10.64 -6.54
CA PRO A 4 -6.87 -10.66 -7.85
C PRO A 4 -5.37 -11.01 -7.75
N ALA A 5 -4.84 -11.67 -8.78
CA ALA A 5 -3.45 -12.13 -8.81
C ALA A 5 -2.46 -10.96 -8.65
N ASP A 6 -2.67 -9.86 -9.39
CA ASP A 6 -1.80 -8.69 -9.36
C ASP A 6 -1.72 -8.04 -7.96
N TRP A 7 -2.85 -8.00 -7.24
CA TRP A 7 -2.86 -7.50 -5.86
C TRP A 7 -2.11 -8.44 -4.92
N SER A 8 -2.30 -9.75 -5.08
CA SER A 8 -1.60 -10.75 -4.27
C SER A 8 -0.09 -10.66 -4.49
N GLU A 9 0.35 -10.50 -5.73
CA GLU A 9 1.77 -10.36 -6.10
C GLU A 9 2.37 -9.06 -5.59
N LEU A 10 1.63 -7.95 -5.63
CA LEU A 10 2.08 -6.68 -5.07
C LEU A 10 2.30 -6.80 -3.56
N LEU A 11 1.32 -7.35 -2.83
CA LEU A 11 1.42 -7.53 -1.39
C LEU A 11 2.54 -8.50 -1.01
N ALA A 12 2.73 -9.56 -1.79
CA ALA A 12 3.86 -10.48 -1.63
C ALA A 12 5.20 -9.77 -1.85
N THR A 13 5.31 -8.93 -2.88
CA THR A 13 6.51 -8.14 -3.17
C THR A 13 6.81 -7.12 -2.06
N LEU A 14 5.80 -6.38 -1.57
CA LEU A 14 5.96 -5.49 -0.41
C LEU A 14 6.45 -6.27 0.83
N THR A 15 5.89 -7.47 1.05
CA THR A 15 6.27 -8.35 2.17
C THR A 15 7.72 -8.83 2.05
N ARG A 16 8.16 -9.27 0.87
CA ARG A 16 9.55 -9.72 0.61
C ARG A 16 10.58 -8.62 0.87
N HIS A 17 10.24 -7.37 0.55
CA HIS A 17 11.08 -6.20 0.84
C HIS A 17 11.04 -5.76 2.31
N GLY A 18 10.24 -6.42 3.14
CA GLY A 18 10.06 -6.05 4.55
C GLY A 18 9.42 -4.67 4.73
N VAL A 19 8.54 -4.28 3.80
CA VAL A 19 7.77 -3.04 3.91
C VAL A 19 6.81 -3.17 5.10
N ARG A 20 6.77 -2.15 5.95
CA ARG A 20 5.75 -1.96 6.97
C ARG A 20 4.53 -1.33 6.31
N PHE A 21 3.48 -2.12 6.09
CA PHE A 21 2.24 -1.69 5.44
C PHE A 21 1.01 -2.35 6.04
N LEU A 22 -0.12 -1.64 6.04
CA LEU A 22 -1.43 -2.14 6.46
C LEU A 22 -2.37 -2.14 5.26
N LEU A 23 -3.20 -3.17 5.13
CA LEU A 23 -4.39 -3.10 4.30
C LEU A 23 -5.44 -2.26 5.00
N VAL A 24 -5.99 -1.27 4.30
CA VAL A 24 -7.06 -0.41 4.81
C VAL A 24 -8.24 -0.43 3.84
N GLY A 25 -9.27 0.39 4.11
CA GLY A 25 -10.41 0.52 3.20
C GLY A 25 -11.33 -0.72 3.17
N ALA A 26 -12.04 -0.90 2.06
CA ALA A 26 -13.12 -1.88 1.97
C ALA A 26 -12.64 -3.32 2.07
N HIS A 27 -11.44 -3.62 1.58
CA HIS A 27 -10.86 -4.95 1.67
C HIS A 27 -10.49 -5.33 3.11
N ALA A 28 -10.05 -4.37 3.93
CA ALA A 28 -9.89 -4.59 5.37
C ALA A 28 -11.24 -4.86 6.07
N LEU A 29 -12.29 -4.10 5.73
CA LEU A 29 -13.64 -4.34 6.26
C LEU A 29 -14.19 -5.71 5.87
N ALA A 30 -13.97 -6.15 4.63
CA ALA A 30 -14.38 -7.46 4.15
C ALA A 30 -13.72 -8.60 4.94
N ALA A 31 -12.44 -8.45 5.30
CA ALA A 31 -11.74 -9.41 6.16
C ALA A 31 -12.37 -9.52 7.57
N HIS A 32 -13.06 -8.47 8.03
CA HIS A 32 -13.80 -8.44 9.30
C HIS A 32 -15.33 -8.66 9.13
N GLY A 33 -15.77 -9.22 8.00
CA GLY A 33 -17.17 -9.61 7.78
C GLY A 33 -18.11 -8.45 7.42
N ARG A 34 -17.56 -7.29 7.01
CA ARG A 34 -18.33 -6.12 6.54
C ARG A 34 -17.99 -5.83 5.08
N VAL A 35 -18.73 -6.44 4.17
CA VAL A 35 -18.50 -6.29 2.72
C VAL A 35 -19.05 -4.94 2.24
N ARG A 36 -18.21 -4.16 1.58
CA ARG A 36 -18.58 -2.96 0.82
C ARG A 36 -17.96 -3.08 -0.57
N ALA A 37 -18.72 -2.81 -1.63
CA ALA A 37 -18.17 -2.78 -2.98
C ALA A 37 -17.05 -1.73 -3.08
N THR A 38 -15.93 -2.10 -3.69
CA THR A 38 -14.79 -1.22 -3.97
C THR A 38 -14.12 -1.66 -5.25
N HIS A 39 -13.45 -0.74 -5.93
CA HIS A 39 -12.83 -0.96 -7.24
C HIS A 39 -11.30 -0.82 -7.20
N ASP A 40 -10.76 -0.83 -5.98
CA ASP A 40 -9.39 -0.51 -5.64
C ASP A 40 -8.96 -1.17 -4.31
N LEU A 41 -7.66 -1.36 -4.18
CA LEU A 41 -7.01 -1.80 -2.95
C LEU A 41 -6.29 -0.62 -2.30
N ASP A 42 -6.57 -0.35 -1.02
CA ASP A 42 -5.88 0.69 -0.26
C ASP A 42 -4.78 0.07 0.61
N VAL A 43 -3.54 0.54 0.44
CA VAL A 43 -2.36 0.10 1.20
C VAL A 43 -1.75 1.30 1.91
N LEU A 44 -1.81 1.30 3.24
CA LEU A 44 -1.16 2.31 4.07
C LEU A 44 0.29 1.89 4.39
N VAL A 45 1.29 2.68 4.01
CA VAL A 45 2.70 2.46 4.37
C VAL A 45 3.17 3.44 5.44
N GLU A 46 4.09 2.99 6.30
CA GLU A 46 4.71 3.85 7.29
C GLU A 46 5.59 4.92 6.61
N PRO A 47 5.37 6.22 6.84
CA PRO A 47 6.10 7.29 6.16
C PRO A 47 7.46 7.58 6.84
N THR A 48 8.30 6.56 7.00
CA THR A 48 9.66 6.70 7.55
C THR A 48 10.71 6.56 6.45
N PRO A 49 11.87 7.24 6.52
CA PRO A 49 12.93 7.08 5.52
C PRO A 49 13.38 5.64 5.29
N ARG A 50 13.39 4.81 6.36
CA ARG A 50 13.76 3.40 6.27
C ARG A 50 12.72 2.60 5.48
N ASN A 51 11.44 2.78 5.80
CA ASN A 51 10.36 2.07 5.13
C ASN A 51 10.16 2.56 3.69
N ALA A 52 10.26 3.87 3.47
CA ALA A 52 10.13 4.49 2.17
C ALA A 52 11.14 3.97 1.13
N ARG A 53 12.38 3.67 1.54
CA ARG A 53 13.37 3.01 0.66
C ARG A 53 12.96 1.59 0.27
N ARG A 54 12.35 0.84 1.19
CA ARG A 54 11.82 -0.51 0.94
C ARG A 54 10.62 -0.45 -0.01
N VAL A 55 9.73 0.51 0.18
CA VAL A 55 8.59 0.76 -0.72
C VAL A 55 9.10 1.03 -2.13
N ALA A 56 10.04 1.96 -2.28
CA ALA A 56 10.62 2.29 -3.59
C ALA A 56 11.27 1.07 -4.27
N ALA A 57 12.05 0.27 -3.53
CA ALA A 57 12.67 -0.94 -4.06
C ALA A 57 11.62 -2.00 -4.45
N ALA A 58 10.58 -2.20 -3.65
CA ALA A 58 9.49 -3.11 -3.95
C ALA A 58 8.70 -2.68 -5.19
N LEU A 59 8.42 -1.39 -5.33
CA LEU A 59 7.74 -0.84 -6.50
C LEU A 59 8.58 -0.97 -7.76
N ALA A 60 9.89 -0.72 -7.68
CA ALA A 60 10.80 -0.95 -8.80
C ALA A 60 10.79 -2.43 -9.25
N GLU A 61 10.89 -3.38 -8.31
CA GLU A 61 10.85 -4.81 -8.64
C GLU A 61 9.50 -5.24 -9.24
N PHE A 62 8.39 -4.68 -8.75
CA PHE A 62 7.06 -4.99 -9.27
C PHE A 62 6.80 -4.40 -10.67
N GLY A 63 7.62 -3.44 -11.14
CA GLY A 63 7.49 -2.82 -12.47
C GLY A 63 7.08 -1.35 -12.48
N PHE A 64 7.06 -0.69 -11.32
CA PHE A 64 6.77 0.74 -11.15
C PHE A 64 8.08 1.56 -10.93
N GLU A 65 9.01 1.46 -11.86
CA GLU A 65 10.35 2.06 -11.76
C GLU A 65 10.34 3.58 -11.47
N ALA A 66 9.39 4.31 -12.06
CA ALA A 66 9.24 5.76 -11.83
C ALA A 66 8.99 6.10 -10.35
N TYR A 67 8.23 5.27 -9.64
CA TYR A 67 8.02 5.42 -8.20
C TYR A 67 9.23 4.94 -7.39
N GLY A 68 10.01 3.99 -7.92
CA GLY A 68 11.25 3.52 -7.32
C GLY A 68 12.37 4.57 -7.26
N ALA A 69 12.36 5.56 -8.16
CA ALA A 69 13.43 6.55 -8.27
C ALA A 69 13.44 7.60 -7.14
N ASP A 70 12.28 7.98 -6.59
CA ASP A 70 12.18 8.99 -5.53
C ASP A 70 11.57 8.44 -4.23
N TRP A 71 12.36 7.63 -3.52
CA TRP A 71 11.94 7.10 -2.22
C TRP A 71 11.56 8.20 -1.21
N ARG A 72 12.10 9.41 -1.31
CA ARG A 72 11.80 10.49 -0.35
C ARG A 72 10.35 10.93 -0.42
N TRP A 73 9.69 10.69 -1.55
CA TRP A 73 8.28 10.96 -1.72
C TRP A 73 7.43 10.14 -0.74
N PHE A 74 7.75 8.86 -0.52
CA PHE A 74 7.07 7.99 0.44
C PHE A 74 7.42 8.25 1.91
N ALA A 75 8.48 9.03 2.17
CA ALA A 75 8.88 9.43 3.53
C ALA A 75 8.13 10.68 4.04
N LYS A 76 7.13 11.16 3.29
CA LYS A 76 6.30 12.31 3.65
C LYS A 76 4.86 11.85 3.86
N PRO A 77 4.17 12.32 4.92
CA PRO A 77 2.76 12.04 5.10
C PRO A 77 1.91 12.76 4.03
N TYR A 78 0.64 12.41 3.95
CA TYR A 78 -0.37 13.04 3.07
C TYR A 78 -0.08 12.90 1.58
N ARG A 79 0.49 11.76 1.20
CA ARG A 79 0.77 11.35 -0.18
C ARG A 79 0.00 10.08 -0.55
N ILE A 80 -0.48 10.03 -1.79
CA ILE A 80 -1.22 8.90 -2.37
C ILE A 80 -0.61 8.58 -3.74
N ALA A 81 -0.04 7.39 -3.89
CA ALA A 81 0.48 6.90 -5.17
C ALA A 81 -0.57 5.96 -5.78
N MET A 82 -1.08 6.32 -6.95
CA MET A 82 -2.05 5.49 -7.66
C MET A 82 -1.29 4.56 -8.61
N LEU A 83 -1.47 3.26 -8.40
CA LEU A 83 -0.86 2.20 -9.18
C LEU A 83 -1.94 1.53 -10.06
N GLY A 84 -1.65 1.42 -11.35
CA GLY A 84 -2.56 0.80 -12.31
C GLY A 84 -3.83 1.63 -12.56
N ARG A 85 -4.94 0.94 -12.85
CA ARG A 85 -6.24 1.52 -13.20
C ARG A 85 -7.37 0.60 -12.74
N VAL A 86 -8.57 1.16 -12.56
CA VAL A 86 -9.80 0.39 -12.29
C VAL A 86 -9.97 -0.70 -13.37
N PRO A 87 -10.36 -1.94 -13.00
CA PRO A 87 -10.80 -2.41 -11.67
C PRO A 87 -9.69 -2.94 -10.74
N LEU A 88 -8.41 -2.82 -11.14
CA LEU A 88 -7.26 -3.35 -10.38
C LEU A 88 -6.38 -2.24 -9.79
N ARG A 89 -6.94 -1.04 -9.57
CA ARG A 89 -6.18 0.08 -8.99
C ARG A 89 -5.71 -0.27 -7.58
N VAL A 90 -4.50 0.14 -7.24
CA VAL A 90 -4.00 0.14 -5.86
C VAL A 90 -3.59 1.55 -5.47
N ASP A 91 -4.10 2.03 -4.35
CA ASP A 91 -3.75 3.32 -3.79
C ASP A 91 -2.79 3.12 -2.61
N LEU A 92 -1.56 3.60 -2.77
CA LEU A 92 -0.50 3.55 -1.78
C LEU A 92 -0.49 4.84 -0.97
N LEU A 93 -1.00 4.77 0.25
CA LEU A 93 -1.24 5.87 1.17
C LEU A 93 -0.07 5.99 2.16
N THR A 94 0.37 7.20 2.46
CA THR A 94 1.40 7.47 3.49
C THR A 94 0.81 8.00 4.81
N SER A 95 -0.50 8.25 4.82
CA SER A 95 -1.26 8.66 5.99
C SER A 95 -2.76 8.47 5.72
N ILE A 96 -3.53 8.25 6.79
CA ILE A 96 -5.00 8.32 6.78
C ILE A 96 -5.47 9.23 7.91
N SER A 97 -6.71 9.68 7.85
CA SER A 97 -7.33 10.39 8.98
C SER A 97 -7.70 9.42 10.11
N GLY A 98 -7.80 9.94 11.33
CA GLY A 98 -8.33 9.20 12.50
C GLY A 98 -7.32 8.35 13.26
N VAL A 99 -6.25 7.84 12.64
CA VAL A 99 -5.24 7.01 13.34
C VAL A 99 -3.85 7.14 12.72
N SER A 100 -2.81 7.13 13.57
CA SER A 100 -1.41 7.09 13.11
C SER A 100 -1.00 5.67 12.70
N PHE A 101 -0.02 5.54 11.80
CA PHE A 101 0.54 4.22 11.45
C PHE A 101 1.00 3.45 12.68
N ALA A 102 1.76 4.10 13.57
CA ALA A 102 2.29 3.49 14.79
C ALA A 102 1.18 2.98 15.73
N THR A 103 0.03 3.66 15.78
CA THR A 103 -1.11 3.22 16.60
C THR A 103 -1.83 2.02 15.99
N ALA A 104 -1.94 1.98 14.66
CA ALA A 104 -2.63 0.92 13.92
C ALA A 104 -1.77 -0.34 13.74
N TRP A 105 -0.44 -0.18 13.71
CA TRP A 105 0.54 -1.27 13.60
C TRP A 105 0.81 -1.90 14.97
N ARG A 106 0.06 -2.94 15.32
CA ARG A 106 0.20 -3.71 16.57
C ARG A 106 0.65 -5.13 16.31
#